data_AF-A0A7J5CEE6-F1
#
_entry.id   AF-A0A7J5CEE6-F1
#
_cell.length_a   1.000
_cell.length_b   1.000
_cell.length_c   1.000
_cell.angle_alpha   90.00
_cell.angle_beta   90.00
_cell.angle_gamma   90.00
#
_symmetry.space_group_name_H-M   'P 1'
#
loop_
_entity.id
_entity.type
_entity.pdbx_description
1 polymer ?
#
loop_
_entity_poly.entity_id
_entity_poly.type
_entity_poly.pdbx_seq_one_letter_code
_entity_poly.pdbx_strand_id
1 'polypeptide(L)'
;MNSDVAIEVSALAINVTIPDGLRWTDTRRGEEFTLTTLNVRLLPDGRLAAKAYGRPTAGGRGTYVSFPVPDRPELVALVDRAAGRAGELWAAHRGLT
;
A
#
# COMPACT_ATOMS: atom_id res chain seq x y z
N MET A 1 -10.58 -38.04 -0.91
CA MET A 1 -10.19 -36.90 -1.76
C MET A 1 -9.43 -35.94 -0.89
N ASN A 2 -8.21 -35.68 -1.32
CA ASN A 2 -7.11 -35.12 -0.55
C ASN A 2 -7.17 -33.59 -0.60
N SER A 3 -7.28 -32.91 0.53
CA SER A 3 -6.74 -31.55 0.68
C SER A 3 -7.07 -30.95 2.05
N ASP A 4 -6.42 -31.43 3.11
CA ASP A 4 -6.05 -30.52 4.20
C ASP A 4 -4.76 -29.80 3.76
N VAL A 5 -4.88 -29.05 2.66
CA VAL A 5 -3.78 -28.21 2.17
C VAL A 5 -3.76 -27.03 3.12
N ALA A 6 -2.78 -27.03 4.04
CA ALA A 6 -2.49 -25.86 4.85
C ALA A 6 -2.27 -24.67 3.90
N ILE A 7 -3.10 -23.64 4.05
CA ILE A 7 -2.99 -22.44 3.23
C ILE A 7 -1.82 -21.61 3.74
N GLU A 8 -0.73 -21.59 2.98
CA GLU A 8 0.41 -20.73 3.26
C GLU A 8 0.14 -19.30 2.76
N VAL A 9 0.14 -18.34 3.69
CA VAL A 9 0.07 -16.90 3.36
C VAL A 9 1.49 -16.34 3.32
N SER A 10 2.05 -16.20 2.12
CA SER A 10 3.44 -15.74 1.94
C SER A 10 3.62 -14.22 2.11
N ALA A 11 2.59 -13.44 1.81
CA ALA A 11 2.53 -12.00 2.08
C ALA A 11 1.08 -11.49 2.02
N LEU A 12 0.76 -10.49 2.83
CA LEU A 12 -0.48 -9.72 2.70
C LEU A 12 -0.15 -8.31 2.24
N ALA A 13 -0.94 -7.76 1.32
CA ALA A 13 -0.77 -6.41 0.83
C ALA A 13 -2.12 -5.70 0.68
N ILE A 14 -2.15 -4.42 1.05
CA ILE A 14 -3.29 -3.52 0.84
C ILE A 14 -2.87 -2.29 0.07
N ASN A 15 -3.83 -1.71 -0.66
CA ASN A 15 -3.68 -0.41 -1.27
C ASN A 15 -4.45 0.62 -0.45
N VAL A 16 -3.77 1.69 -0.06
CA VAL A 16 -4.29 2.74 0.82
C VAL A 16 -4.23 4.05 0.05
N THR A 17 -5.37 4.73 -0.07
CA THR A 17 -5.40 6.08 -0.64
C THR A 17 -4.73 7.05 0.32
N ILE A 18 -3.79 7.86 -0.21
CA ILE A 18 -3.14 8.93 0.56
C ILE A 18 -4.10 10.12 0.62
N PRO A 19 -4.48 10.59 1.82
CA PRO A 19 -5.28 11.81 1.99
C PRO A 19 -4.60 13.02 1.33
N ASP A 20 -5.38 13.93 0.76
CA ASP A 20 -4.86 15.04 -0.06
C ASP A 20 -3.74 15.83 0.64
N GLY A 21 -3.91 16.18 1.93
CA GLY A 21 -2.91 16.93 2.71
C GLY A 21 -1.63 16.16 3.06
N LEU A 22 -1.59 14.85 2.82
CA LEU A 22 -0.41 14.00 3.05
C LEU A 22 0.29 13.59 1.75
N ARG A 23 -0.23 13.98 0.58
CA ARG A 23 0.40 13.69 -0.70
C ARG A 23 1.68 14.52 -0.88
N TRP A 24 2.61 14.00 -1.66
CA TRP A 24 3.82 14.71 -2.05
C TRP A 24 4.13 14.46 -3.52
N THR A 25 5.09 15.19 -4.07
CA THR A 25 5.68 14.90 -5.38
C THR A 25 7.06 14.30 -5.22
N ASP A 26 7.43 13.41 -6.12
CA ASP A 26 8.78 12.84 -6.22
C ASP A 26 9.13 12.61 -7.69
N THR A 27 10.41 12.49 -8.01
CA THR A 27 10.91 12.38 -9.37
C THR A 27 11.56 11.03 -9.61
N ARG A 28 11.21 10.38 -10.72
CA ARG A 28 11.88 9.16 -11.17
C ARG A 28 12.22 9.28 -12.65
N ARG A 29 13.49 9.04 -13.00
CA ARG A 29 13.97 9.07 -14.40
C ARG A 29 13.59 10.37 -15.14
N GLY A 30 13.59 11.50 -14.44
CA GLY A 30 13.30 12.82 -15.00
C GLY A 30 11.81 13.18 -15.10
N GLU A 31 10.90 12.31 -14.65
CA GLU A 31 9.46 12.56 -14.63
C GLU A 31 8.98 12.75 -13.18
N GLU A 32 8.16 13.77 -12.95
CA GLU A 32 7.57 14.08 -11.64
C GLU A 32 6.22 13.40 -11.47
N PHE A 33 5.98 12.85 -10.28
CA PHE A 33 4.76 12.14 -9.93
C PHE A 33 4.17 12.71 -8.65
N THR A 34 2.84 12.91 -8.61
CA THR A 34 2.10 13.11 -7.35
C THR A 34 1.73 11.76 -6.78
N LEU A 35 2.20 11.44 -5.57
CA LEU A 35 1.95 10.18 -4.90
C LEU A 35 0.56 10.18 -4.27
N THR A 36 -0.28 9.24 -4.69
CA THR A 36 -1.70 9.16 -4.30
C THR A 36 -2.06 7.88 -3.57
N THR A 37 -1.20 6.86 -3.62
CA THR A 37 -1.50 5.53 -3.08
C THR A 37 -0.28 4.97 -2.36
N LEU A 38 -0.49 4.33 -1.21
CA LEU A 38 0.50 3.45 -0.57
C LEU A 38 0.12 1.99 -0.83
N ASN A 39 1.09 1.17 -1.20
CA ASN A 39 1.01 -0.26 -1.01
C ASN A 39 1.65 -0.58 0.34
N VAL A 40 0.88 -1.15 1.26
CA VAL A 40 1.35 -1.58 2.58
C VAL A 40 1.36 -3.10 2.60
N ARG A 41 2.48 -3.70 3.02
CA ARG A 41 2.68 -5.15 3.08
C ARG A 41 2.96 -5.59 4.50
N LEU A 42 2.29 -6.66 4.94
CA LEU A 42 2.68 -7.42 6.12
C LEU A 42 3.72 -8.46 5.71
N LEU A 43 4.90 -8.36 6.32
CA LEU A 43 6.01 -9.30 6.12
C LEU A 43 5.84 -10.55 7.01
N PRO A 44 6.52 -11.67 6.68
CA PRO A 44 6.44 -12.90 7.46
C PRO A 44 6.86 -12.78 8.93
N ASP A 45 7.67 -11.77 9.27
CA ASP A 45 8.11 -11.49 10.65
C ASP A 45 7.17 -10.54 11.41
N GLY A 46 6.01 -10.21 10.84
CA GLY A 46 5.00 -9.35 11.45
C GLY A 46 5.24 -7.85 11.27
N ARG A 47 6.33 -7.43 10.62
CA ARG A 47 6.60 -6.01 10.35
C ARG A 47 5.88 -5.52 9.09
N LEU A 48 5.68 -4.22 9.01
CA LEU A 48 5.09 -3.56 7.84
C LEU A 48 6.16 -2.98 6.93
N ALA A 49 5.97 -3.12 5.63
CA ALA A 49 6.73 -2.42 4.60
C ALA A 49 5.77 -1.61 3.71
N ALA A 50 6.18 -0.41 3.30
CA ALA A 50 5.35 0.45 2.47
C ALA A 50 6.10 1.02 1.26
N LYS A 51 5.37 1.18 0.16
CA LYS A 51 5.83 1.88 -1.05
C LYS A 51 4.74 2.82 -1.55
N ALA A 52 5.12 3.98 -2.02
CA ALA A 52 4.19 4.94 -2.60
C ALA A 52 4.12 4.82 -4.12
N TYR A 53 2.95 5.14 -4.67
CA TYR A 53 2.66 5.14 -6.09
C TYR A 53 1.91 6.42 -6.43
N GLY A 54 2.19 6.95 -7.62
CA GLY A 54 1.65 8.22 -8.06
C GLY A 54 1.28 8.26 -9.53
N ARG A 55 0.76 9.42 -9.93
CA ARG A 55 0.48 9.74 -11.32
C ARG A 55 1.41 10.87 -11.79
N PRO A 56 1.83 10.88 -13.06
CA PRO A 56 2.62 11.98 -13.61
C PRO A 56 1.92 13.31 -13.42
N THR A 57 2.66 14.34 -13.00
CA THR A 57 2.10 15.69 -12.83
C THR A 57 1.74 16.33 -14.17
N ALA A 58 2.46 15.99 -15.23
CA ALA A 58 2.18 16.40 -16.61
C ALA A 58 0.95 15.68 -17.24
N GLY A 59 0.29 14.79 -16.50
CA GLY A 59 -0.82 13.97 -17.00
C GLY A 59 -0.36 12.73 -17.78
N GLY A 60 -1.32 11.87 -18.11
CA GLY A 60 -1.06 10.58 -18.77
C GLY A 60 -1.21 9.36 -17.85
N ARG A 61 -1.01 8.17 -18.42
CA ARG A 61 -0.97 6.92 -17.68
C ARG A 61 0.46 6.70 -17.20
N GLY A 62 0.72 7.02 -15.94
CA GLY A 62 2.02 6.74 -15.33
C GLY A 62 2.39 5.28 -15.46
N THR A 63 3.68 5.02 -15.70
CA THR A 63 4.23 3.68 -15.52
C THR A 63 4.09 3.27 -14.05
N TYR A 64 3.98 1.96 -13.78
CA TYR A 64 3.87 1.48 -12.40
C TYR A 64 5.23 1.60 -11.68
N VAL A 65 5.51 2.79 -11.18
CA VAL A 65 6.74 3.16 -10.50
C VAL A 65 6.45 3.34 -9.01
N SER A 66 7.27 2.68 -8.20
CA SER A 66 7.20 2.80 -6.74
C SER A 66 8.24 3.78 -6.21
N PHE A 67 7.88 4.47 -5.13
CA PHE A 67 8.70 5.46 -4.45
C PHE A 67 8.86 5.06 -2.98
N PRO A 68 9.99 5.41 -2.33
CA PRO A 68 10.12 5.27 -0.89
C PRO A 68 9.08 6.15 -0.18
N VAL A 69 8.58 5.69 0.96
CA VAL A 69 7.74 6.50 1.83
C VAL A 69 8.68 7.33 2.71
N PRO A 70 8.57 8.68 2.72
CA PRO A 70 9.43 9.50 3.57
C PRO A 70 9.11 9.28 5.04
N ASP A 71 10.11 9.43 5.89
CA ASP A 71 9.99 9.27 7.34
C ASP A 71 9.28 10.51 7.95
N ARG A 72 7.97 10.56 7.75
CA ARG A 72 7.07 11.58 8.32
C ARG A 72 6.13 10.90 9.31
N PRO A 73 6.01 11.39 10.56
CA PRO A 73 5.17 10.77 11.58
C PRO A 73 3.72 10.51 11.11
N GLU A 74 3.15 11.40 10.31
CA GLU A 74 1.79 11.31 9.79
C GLU A 74 1.62 10.16 8.78
N LEU A 75 2.65 9.89 7.97
CA LEU A 75 2.63 8.78 7.02
C LEU A 75 2.87 7.44 7.71
N VAL A 76 3.73 7.41 8.73
CA VAL A 76 3.92 6.22 9.58
C VAL A 76 2.60 5.87 10.29
N ALA A 77 1.93 6.85 10.88
CA ALA A 77 0.64 6.67 11.52
C ALA A 77 -0.45 6.23 10.53
N LEU A 78 -0.42 6.73 9.29
CA LEU A 78 -1.32 6.27 8.22
C LEU A 78 -1.12 4.79 7.88
N VAL A 79 0.13 4.34 7.76
CA VAL A 79 0.48 2.94 7.47
C VAL A 79 -0.01 2.01 8.58
N ASP A 80 0.25 2.36 9.83
CA ASP A 80 -0.16 1.58 11.00
C ASP A 80 -1.70 1.44 11.09
N ARG A 81 -2.41 2.57 11.03
CA ARG A 81 -3.88 2.58 11.05
C ARG A 81 -4.49 1.82 9.87
N ALA A 82 -3.88 1.88 8.70
CA ALA A 82 -4.37 1.15 7.53
C ALA A 82 -4.26 -0.37 7.70
N ALA A 83 -3.18 -0.87 8.32
CA ALA A 83 -3.03 -2.29 8.62
C ALA A 83 -4.11 -2.76 9.61
N GLY A 84 -4.35 -2.01 10.69
CA GLY A 84 -5.43 -2.32 11.64
C GLY A 84 -6.81 -2.34 10.98
N ARG A 85 -7.13 -1.30 10.18
CA ARG A 85 -8.39 -1.24 9.45
C ARG A 85 -8.56 -2.39 8.45
N ALA A 86 -7.49 -2.78 7.76
CA ALA A 86 -7.53 -3.90 6.85
C ALA A 86 -7.82 -5.23 7.57
N GLY A 87 -7.23 -5.42 8.75
CA GLY A 87 -7.53 -6.57 9.61
C GLY A 87 -9.02 -6.67 9.95
N GLU A 88 -9.65 -5.56 10.34
CA GLU A 88 -11.10 -5.50 10.59
C GLU A 88 -11.92 -5.88 9.35
N LEU A 89 -11.56 -5.34 8.18
CA LEU A 89 -12.26 -5.61 6.93
C LEU A 89 -12.15 -7.06 6.48
N TRP A 90 -10.97 -7.66 6.61
CA TRP A 90 -10.77 -9.08 6.32
C TRP A 90 -11.53 -9.96 7.31
N ALA A 91 -11.48 -9.68 8.62
CA ALA A 91 -12.21 -10.46 9.61
C ALA A 91 -13.74 -10.42 9.38
N ALA A 92 -14.26 -9.32 8.84
CA ALA A 92 -15.68 -9.13 8.55
C ALA A 92 -16.09 -9.48 7.11
N HIS A 93 -15.21 -10.11 6.30
CA HIS A 93 -15.51 -10.35 4.89
C HIS A 93 -16.73 -11.27 4.69
N ARG A 94 -17.49 -11.06 3.61
CA ARG A 94 -18.70 -11.85 3.31
C ARG A 94 -18.48 -12.95 2.26
N GLY A 95 -17.22 -13.25 1.94
CA GLY A 95 -16.87 -14.19 0.87
C GLY A 95 -16.99 -13.57 -0.52
N LEU A 96 -16.85 -14.42 -1.54
CA LEU A 96 -17.06 -14.05 -2.94
C LEU A 96 -18.56 -14.01 -3.26
N THR A 97 -18.96 -13.05 -4.09
CA THR A 97 -20.32 -12.97 -4.66
C THR A 97 -20.37 -13.55 -6.05
#